data_AF-A0A7R9BNP7-F1
#
_entry.id   AF-A0A7R9BNP7-F1
#
_cell.length_a   1.000
_cell.length_b   1.000
_cell.length_c   1.000
_cell.angle_alpha   90.00
_cell.angle_beta   90.00
_cell.angle_gamma   90.00
#
_symmetry.space_group_name_H-M   'P 1'
#
loop_
_entity.id
_entity.type
_entity.pdbx_description
1 polymer ?
#
loop_
_entity_poly.entity_id
_entity_poly.type
_entity_poly.pdbx_seq_one_letter_code
_entity_poly.pdbx_strand_id
1 'polypeptide(L)'
;MLELRRFGKSFRLVYIAVKFQSSRPDSFAIYKRVSRDSPWVPFHFFSASCRDNYGVDEKLTSLVVGSPRALCTSTYSDIVPLSGGDAVFGTLEGQPNKHKFEESDELQGSHYRNSLRWNLTGPVINFPSLFLPPFRNKEWVTATEIKITLDKMNTFRDEMYGKQSVLQSYFFAISDLTIGGRCRCNGHAPECIDGINEAGERALICDCQHNTEGDDCQRCKPFYQDAPWRRASALGSYPCQPKFRTTVFVLAIAE
;
A
#
# COMPACT_ATOMS: atom_id res chain seq x y z
N MET A 1 11.09 18.81 0.99
CA MET A 1 9.71 18.85 1.52
C MET A 1 9.28 17.42 1.82
N LEU A 2 8.53 17.20 2.91
CA LEU A 2 8.11 15.86 3.36
C LEU A 2 6.59 15.81 3.41
N GLU A 3 5.97 14.86 2.69
CA GLU A 3 4.54 14.60 2.78
C GLU A 3 4.30 13.29 3.54
N LEU A 4 3.58 13.35 4.66
CA LEU A 4 3.23 12.18 5.48
C LEU A 4 1.73 11.93 5.43
N ARG A 5 1.34 10.70 5.11
CA ARG A 5 -0.04 10.24 5.16
C ARG A 5 -0.17 9.08 6.12
N ARG A 6 -1.05 9.24 7.11
CA ARG A 6 -1.41 8.21 8.09
C ARG A 6 -2.84 7.75 7.80
N PHE A 7 -3.03 6.47 7.56
CA PHE A 7 -4.35 5.94 7.21
C PHE A 7 -5.19 5.54 8.43
N GLY A 8 -4.57 5.38 9.60
CA GLY A 8 -5.23 4.87 10.80
C GLY A 8 -5.59 3.37 10.73
N LYS A 9 -5.41 2.74 9.57
CA LYS A 9 -5.68 1.32 9.28
C LYS A 9 -4.68 0.76 8.26
N SER A 10 -4.48 -0.56 8.26
CA SER A 10 -3.68 -1.24 7.25
C SER A 10 -4.40 -1.34 5.91
N PHE A 11 -3.70 -1.00 4.83
CA PHE A 11 -4.19 -1.12 3.46
C PHE A 11 -3.23 -1.94 2.59
N ARG A 12 -3.80 -2.67 1.62
CA ARG A 12 -3.05 -3.25 0.50
C ARG A 12 -3.05 -2.25 -0.65
N LEU A 13 -1.90 -1.65 -0.89
CA LEU A 13 -1.71 -0.61 -1.89
C LEU A 13 -1.59 -1.19 -3.30
N VAL A 14 -2.22 -0.52 -4.24
CA VAL A 14 -2.20 -0.84 -5.68
C VAL A 14 -1.31 0.17 -6.42
N TYR A 15 -1.47 1.46 -6.13
CA TYR A 15 -0.63 2.50 -6.71
C TYR A 15 -0.54 3.73 -5.81
N ILE A 16 0.48 4.54 -6.05
CA ILE A 16 0.64 5.89 -5.50
C ILE A 16 0.90 6.82 -6.67
N ALA A 17 0.15 7.90 -6.78
CA ALA A 17 0.31 8.92 -7.82
C ALA A 17 0.49 10.29 -7.16
N VAL A 18 1.50 11.02 -7.61
CA VAL A 18 1.82 12.38 -7.15
C VAL A 18 1.73 13.32 -8.34
N LYS A 19 0.95 14.39 -8.19
CA LYS A 19 0.87 15.47 -9.17
C LYS A 19 1.63 16.68 -8.64
N PHE A 20 2.55 17.18 -9.45
CA PHE A 20 3.38 18.32 -9.10
C PHE A 20 2.80 19.61 -9.70
N GLN A 21 2.70 20.64 -8.88
CA GLN A 21 2.45 22.01 -9.33
C GLN A 21 3.74 22.66 -9.84
N SER A 22 4.89 22.27 -9.29
CA SER A 22 6.23 22.59 -9.80
C SER A 22 6.67 21.57 -10.86
N SER A 23 7.90 21.71 -11.38
CA SER A 23 8.56 20.61 -12.08
C SER A 23 8.76 19.43 -11.13
N ARG A 24 8.87 18.24 -11.70
CA ARG A 24 9.18 17.03 -10.92
C ARG A 24 10.60 17.13 -10.33
N PRO A 25 10.84 16.55 -9.14
CA PRO A 25 12.18 16.42 -8.58
C PRO A 25 13.09 15.60 -9.51
N ASP A 26 14.38 15.90 -9.49
CA ASP A 26 15.40 15.00 -10.05
C ASP A 26 15.40 13.68 -9.26
N SER A 27 15.33 13.80 -7.93
CA SER A 27 15.32 12.66 -7.03
C SER A 27 14.30 12.79 -5.91
N PHE A 28 13.49 11.75 -5.74
CA PHE A 28 12.54 11.63 -4.64
C PHE A 28 12.29 10.16 -4.28
N ALA A 29 11.79 9.89 -3.08
CA ALA A 29 11.59 8.53 -2.59
C ALA A 29 10.25 8.36 -1.88
N ILE A 30 9.69 7.16 -2.01
CA ILE A 30 8.47 6.74 -1.33
C ILE A 30 8.88 5.72 -0.26
N TYR A 31 8.45 5.96 0.97
CA TYR A 31 8.61 5.05 2.11
C TYR A 31 7.25 4.63 2.63
N LYS A 32 7.21 3.47 3.26
CA LYS A 32 6.02 2.94 3.93
C LYS A 32 6.33 2.43 5.33
N ARG A 33 5.28 2.30 6.13
CA ARG A 33 5.26 1.55 7.39
C ARG A 33 4.18 0.50 7.35
N VAL A 34 4.42 -0.64 8.00
CA VAL A 34 3.45 -1.75 8.10
C VAL A 34 2.66 -1.71 9.41
N SER A 35 3.17 -1.01 10.41
CA SER A 35 2.54 -0.71 11.70
C SER A 35 3.12 0.60 12.26
N ARG A 36 2.50 1.18 13.30
CA ARG A 36 2.97 2.42 13.95
C ARG A 36 4.41 2.31 14.46
N ASP A 37 4.75 1.16 15.02
CA ASP A 37 6.06 0.91 15.63
C ASP A 37 7.10 0.37 14.65
N SER A 38 6.67 0.01 13.43
CA SER A 38 7.60 -0.47 12.40
C SER A 38 8.52 0.66 11.91
N PRO A 39 9.78 0.37 11.58
CA PRO A 39 10.66 1.33 10.94
C PRO A 39 10.09 1.73 9.56
N TRP A 40 10.44 2.93 9.11
CA TRP A 40 10.19 3.32 7.73
C TRP A 40 11.03 2.44 6.81
N VAL A 41 10.36 1.73 5.90
CA VAL A 41 11.03 0.93 4.87
C VAL A 41 10.90 1.63 3.52
N PRO A 42 11.97 1.68 2.70
CA PRO A 42 11.88 2.20 1.34
C PRO A 42 10.89 1.38 0.54
N PHE A 43 10.02 2.05 -0.22
CA PHE A 43 9.02 1.41 -1.07
C PHE A 43 9.39 1.54 -2.55
N HIS A 44 9.82 2.73 -2.97
CA HIS A 44 10.36 2.99 -4.31
C HIS A 44 11.24 4.24 -4.34
N PHE A 45 12.22 4.27 -5.24
CA PHE A 45 13.07 5.42 -5.51
C PHE A 45 12.88 5.94 -6.93
N PHE A 46 12.92 7.26 -7.11
CA PHE A 46 12.95 7.90 -8.41
C PHE A 46 14.18 8.79 -8.47
N SER A 47 15.05 8.57 -9.45
CA SER A 47 16.26 9.36 -9.63
C SER A 47 16.85 9.18 -11.02
N ALA A 48 17.35 10.27 -11.62
CA ALA A 48 18.22 10.20 -12.79
C ALA A 48 19.61 9.63 -12.45
N SER A 49 19.98 9.55 -11.16
CA SER A 49 21.26 9.05 -10.68
C SER A 49 21.07 8.12 -9.47
N CYS A 50 20.33 7.04 -9.67
CA CYS A 50 19.95 6.06 -8.64
C CYS A 50 21.12 5.58 -7.77
N ARG A 51 22.25 5.26 -8.40
CA ARG A 51 23.43 4.73 -7.70
C ARG A 51 24.07 5.79 -6.80
N ASP A 52 24.14 7.04 -7.26
CA ASP A 52 24.78 8.12 -6.51
C ASP A 52 23.90 8.61 -5.36
N ASN A 53 22.59 8.74 -5.61
CA ASN A 53 21.67 9.31 -4.63
C ASN A 53 21.15 8.29 -3.60
N TYR A 54 20.98 7.02 -4.00
CA TYR A 54 20.37 5.99 -3.14
C TYR A 54 21.21 4.72 -2.98
N GLY A 55 22.35 4.60 -3.67
CA GLY A 55 23.17 3.38 -3.60
C GLY A 55 22.50 2.15 -4.24
N VAL A 56 21.47 2.36 -5.06
CA VAL A 56 20.70 1.29 -5.71
C VAL A 56 20.87 1.38 -7.22
N ASP A 57 21.01 0.23 -7.87
CA ASP A 57 21.04 0.16 -9.33
C ASP A 57 19.68 0.47 -9.94
N GLU A 58 19.70 1.18 -11.06
CA GLU A 58 18.50 1.41 -11.84
C GLU A 58 17.96 0.08 -12.38
N LYS A 59 16.75 -0.29 -11.95
CA LYS A 59 16.09 -1.54 -12.30
C LYS A 59 14.60 -1.31 -12.39
N LEU A 60 14.03 -1.61 -13.56
CA LEU A 60 12.58 -1.55 -13.77
C LEU A 60 11.85 -2.77 -13.19
N THR A 61 12.55 -3.87 -12.92
CA THR A 61 11.96 -5.15 -12.49
C THR A 61 12.79 -5.80 -11.39
N SER A 62 12.14 -6.41 -10.40
CA SER A 62 12.83 -7.23 -9.42
C SER A 62 13.09 -8.61 -10.00
N LEU A 63 14.33 -8.85 -10.44
CA LEU A 63 14.78 -10.16 -10.92
C LEU A 63 15.03 -11.15 -9.75
N VAL A 64 15.02 -10.68 -8.50
CA VAL A 64 15.32 -11.51 -7.32
C VAL A 64 14.01 -12.02 -6.70
N VAL A 65 13.76 -13.30 -6.92
CA VAL A 65 12.65 -14.04 -6.29
C VAL A 65 12.89 -14.08 -4.77
N GLY A 66 11.98 -13.51 -3.99
CA GLY A 66 11.88 -13.76 -2.54
C GLY A 66 12.38 -12.66 -1.59
N SER A 67 12.96 -11.56 -2.08
CA SER A 67 13.28 -10.40 -1.22
C SER A 67 12.72 -9.12 -1.84
N PRO A 68 11.60 -8.58 -1.32
CA PRO A 68 11.08 -7.33 -1.83
C PRO A 68 12.02 -6.21 -1.40
N ARG A 69 12.81 -5.71 -2.35
CA ARG A 69 13.65 -4.52 -2.19
C ARG A 69 13.02 -3.38 -2.98
N ALA A 70 13.17 -2.16 -2.47
CA ALA A 70 12.81 -0.98 -3.23
C ALA A 70 13.68 -0.89 -4.48
N LEU A 71 13.03 -0.64 -5.62
CA LEU A 71 13.69 -0.42 -6.89
C LEU A 71 13.91 1.08 -7.11
N CYS A 72 14.76 1.40 -8.07
CA CYS A 72 14.99 2.77 -8.52
C CYS A 72 14.82 2.87 -10.03
N THR A 73 14.19 3.96 -10.48
CA THR A 73 13.98 4.27 -11.90
C THR A 73 14.12 5.77 -12.16
N SER A 74 14.56 6.15 -13.36
CA SER A 74 14.61 7.54 -13.83
C SER A 74 13.33 8.02 -14.53
N THR A 75 12.32 7.15 -14.73
CA THR A 75 11.12 7.42 -15.57
C THR A 75 10.38 8.74 -15.26
N TYR A 76 10.42 9.22 -14.01
CA TYR A 76 9.74 10.44 -13.57
C TYR A 76 10.70 11.52 -13.05
N SER A 77 11.99 11.40 -13.37
CA SER A 77 13.04 12.31 -12.93
C SER A 77 13.34 13.43 -13.93
N ASP A 78 12.66 13.48 -15.08
CA ASP A 78 12.81 14.57 -16.04
C ASP A 78 12.08 15.85 -15.60
N ILE A 79 12.74 17.00 -15.83
CA ILE A 79 12.24 18.34 -15.47
C ILE A 79 10.95 18.73 -16.20
N VAL A 80 10.70 18.18 -17.38
CA VAL A 80 9.50 18.45 -18.18
C VAL A 80 8.38 17.51 -17.74
N PRO A 81 7.14 17.97 -17.52
CA PRO A 81 6.68 19.36 -17.63
C PRO A 81 7.05 20.20 -16.40
N LEU A 82 7.18 21.51 -16.59
CA LEU A 82 7.49 22.47 -15.52
C LEU A 82 6.34 22.68 -14.52
N SER A 83 5.14 22.22 -14.87
CA SER A 83 3.96 22.23 -13.99
C SER A 83 2.98 21.15 -14.46
N GLY A 84 2.21 20.58 -13.53
CA GLY A 84 1.22 19.54 -13.81
C GLY A 84 1.82 18.18 -14.15
N GLY A 85 3.10 17.95 -13.84
CA GLY A 85 3.76 16.67 -14.07
C GLY A 85 3.27 15.62 -13.08
N ASP A 86 3.01 14.42 -13.57
CA ASP A 86 2.63 13.27 -12.75
C ASP A 86 3.82 12.33 -12.55
N ALA A 87 3.86 11.70 -11.37
CA ALA A 87 4.71 10.56 -11.08
C ALA A 87 3.86 9.45 -10.46
N VAL A 88 3.93 8.25 -11.06
CA VAL A 88 3.08 7.11 -10.67
C VAL A 88 3.96 5.93 -10.30
N PHE A 89 3.67 5.35 -9.15
CA PHE A 89 4.24 4.11 -8.69
C PHE A 89 3.15 3.04 -8.61
N GLY A 90 3.20 2.05 -9.49
CA GLY A 90 2.38 0.85 -9.38
C GLY A 90 3.09 -0.24 -8.57
N THR A 91 2.41 -0.85 -7.60
CA THR A 91 3.00 -1.95 -6.81
C THR A 91 3.27 -3.23 -7.61
N LEU A 92 2.80 -3.27 -8.87
CA LEU A 92 2.87 -4.40 -9.80
C LEU A 92 3.74 -4.11 -11.03
N GLU A 93 4.21 -2.87 -11.19
CA GLU A 93 5.01 -2.47 -12.33
C GLU A 93 6.41 -3.09 -12.21
N GLY A 94 6.82 -3.87 -13.22
CA GLY A 94 8.10 -4.57 -13.21
C GLY A 94 8.09 -6.03 -12.73
N GLN A 95 6.97 -6.76 -12.83
CA GLN A 95 6.95 -8.20 -12.54
C GLN A 95 6.81 -9.07 -13.81
N PRO A 96 7.66 -10.10 -14.00
CA PRO A 96 7.71 -10.88 -15.24
C PRO A 96 6.52 -11.81 -15.50
N ASN A 97 5.59 -11.99 -14.55
CA ASN A 97 4.48 -12.95 -14.66
C ASN A 97 3.11 -12.27 -14.62
N LYS A 98 2.79 -11.51 -15.67
CA LYS A 98 1.52 -10.78 -15.84
C LYS A 98 0.29 -11.68 -16.12
N HIS A 99 0.49 -12.97 -16.46
CA HIS A 99 -0.57 -13.82 -17.04
C HIS A 99 -0.95 -15.09 -16.27
N LYS A 100 -0.40 -15.37 -15.07
CA LYS A 100 -0.50 -16.71 -14.46
C LYS A 100 -1.07 -16.79 -13.04
N PHE A 101 -1.88 -15.82 -12.61
CA PHE A 101 -2.44 -15.85 -11.24
C PHE A 101 -3.95 -15.59 -11.17
N GLU A 102 -4.67 -15.42 -12.29
CA GLU A 102 -6.13 -15.19 -12.26
C GLU A 102 -6.95 -16.29 -11.58
N GLU A 103 -6.37 -17.44 -11.27
CA GLU A 103 -7.11 -18.60 -10.78
C GLU A 103 -7.05 -18.82 -9.25
N SER A 104 -6.36 -17.98 -8.47
CA SER A 104 -6.04 -18.36 -7.07
C SER A 104 -6.21 -17.34 -5.95
N ASP A 105 -6.81 -16.17 -6.15
CA ASP A 105 -7.33 -15.45 -4.98
C ASP A 105 -8.39 -14.40 -5.30
N GLU A 106 -9.44 -14.46 -4.49
CA GLU A 106 -10.58 -13.55 -4.39
C GLU A 106 -11.64 -13.81 -5.46
N LEU A 107 -12.68 -14.53 -5.01
CA LEU A 107 -14.00 -14.61 -5.60
C LEU A 107 -14.28 -13.32 -6.40
N GLN A 108 -14.13 -13.43 -7.73
CA GLN A 108 -14.54 -12.40 -8.67
C GLN A 108 -16.01 -12.07 -8.36
N GLY A 109 -16.27 -10.89 -7.79
CA GLY A 109 -17.65 -10.42 -7.63
C GLY A 109 -18.04 -9.71 -6.35
N SER A 110 -17.14 -9.34 -5.44
CA SER A 110 -17.50 -8.33 -4.43
C SER A 110 -16.81 -7.01 -4.72
N HIS A 111 -17.59 -6.04 -5.19
CA HIS A 111 -17.30 -4.63 -5.00
C HIS A 111 -16.94 -4.42 -3.52
N TYR A 112 -15.65 -4.36 -3.20
CA TYR A 112 -15.22 -3.92 -1.87
C TYR A 112 -15.66 -2.46 -1.79
N ARG A 113 -16.74 -2.19 -1.06
CA ARG A 113 -17.14 -0.81 -0.76
C ARG A 113 -15.98 -0.26 0.09
N ASN A 114 -15.46 0.91 -0.29
CA ASN A 114 -14.33 1.61 0.35
C ASN A 114 -12.93 1.23 -0.18
N SER A 115 -12.77 1.18 -1.51
CA SER A 115 -11.46 1.38 -2.15
C SER A 115 -10.93 2.78 -1.78
N LEU A 116 -9.70 2.86 -1.28
CA LEU A 116 -9.03 4.15 -1.07
C LEU A 116 -8.90 4.83 -2.42
N ARG A 117 -9.69 5.89 -2.63
CA ARG A 117 -9.45 6.89 -3.66
C ARG A 117 -9.40 8.24 -2.97
N TRP A 118 -8.22 8.59 -2.49
CA TRP A 118 -7.97 9.93 -1.95
C TRP A 118 -7.62 10.88 -3.09
N ASN A 119 -8.64 11.34 -3.81
CA ASN A 119 -8.78 12.71 -4.33
C ASN A 119 -10.11 12.80 -5.14
N LEU A 120 -11.02 13.71 -4.77
CA LEU A 120 -12.34 13.88 -5.40
C LEU A 120 -12.31 14.75 -6.67
N THR A 121 -11.13 15.17 -7.16
CA THR A 121 -11.00 16.05 -8.33
C THR A 121 -10.02 15.56 -9.40
N GLY A 122 -9.32 14.44 -9.17
CA GLY A 122 -8.41 13.86 -10.16
C GLY A 122 -9.16 13.08 -11.26
N PRO A 123 -8.77 13.21 -12.55
CA PRO A 123 -9.33 12.36 -13.61
C PRO A 123 -9.17 10.90 -13.21
N VAL A 124 -10.16 10.07 -13.58
CA VAL A 124 -9.95 8.62 -13.62
C VAL A 124 -8.73 8.44 -14.52
N ILE A 125 -7.58 8.11 -13.96
CA ILE A 125 -6.45 7.66 -14.76
C ILE A 125 -7.00 6.42 -15.46
N ASN A 126 -7.31 6.58 -16.74
CA ASN A 126 -7.82 5.51 -17.57
C ASN A 126 -6.63 4.61 -17.83
N PHE A 127 -6.22 3.85 -16.81
CA PHE A 127 -5.27 2.76 -16.97
C PHE A 127 -5.91 1.86 -18.02
N PRO A 128 -5.32 1.73 -19.23
CA PRO A 128 -5.95 0.99 -20.31
C PRO A 128 -6.08 -0.46 -19.87
N SER A 129 -7.28 -0.85 -19.41
CA SER A 129 -7.68 -2.21 -19.06
C SER A 129 -6.56 -3.07 -18.45
N LEU A 130 -5.77 -2.50 -17.54
CA LEU A 130 -4.64 -3.19 -16.93
C LEU A 130 -5.17 -4.07 -15.82
N PHE A 131 -5.65 -5.24 -16.24
CA PHE A 131 -5.37 -6.53 -15.61
C PHE A 131 -4.34 -6.37 -14.49
N LEU A 132 -4.81 -6.41 -13.24
CA LEU A 132 -3.97 -6.33 -12.04
C LEU A 132 -3.46 -7.75 -11.74
N PRO A 133 -2.22 -8.14 -12.09
CA PRO A 133 -1.68 -9.41 -11.61
C PRO A 133 -1.35 -9.29 -10.12
N PRO A 134 -1.78 -10.20 -9.25
CA PRO A 134 -1.44 -10.15 -7.83
C PRO A 134 0.06 -10.34 -7.57
N PHE A 135 0.59 -9.48 -6.69
CA PHE A 135 1.92 -9.60 -6.10
C PHE A 135 1.93 -10.79 -5.11
N ARG A 136 2.87 -11.74 -5.27
CA ARG A 136 2.96 -12.94 -4.40
C ARG A 136 3.23 -12.60 -2.92
N ASN A 137 3.88 -11.47 -2.61
CA ASN A 137 4.15 -11.05 -1.23
C ASN A 137 3.13 -10.01 -0.72
N LYS A 138 2.06 -10.53 -0.11
CA LYS A 138 0.96 -9.76 0.49
C LYS A 138 1.41 -8.75 1.56
N GLU A 139 2.60 -8.94 2.15
CA GLU A 139 3.15 -8.03 3.18
C GLU A 139 3.83 -6.81 2.58
N TRP A 140 4.47 -6.94 1.41
CA TRP A 140 5.13 -5.82 0.75
C TRP A 140 4.15 -4.74 0.29
N VAL A 141 2.96 -5.13 -0.17
CA VAL A 141 1.93 -4.16 -0.57
C VAL A 141 1.16 -3.59 0.63
N THR A 142 1.39 -4.11 1.85
CA THR A 142 0.73 -3.59 3.05
C THR A 142 1.41 -2.29 3.51
N ALA A 143 0.60 -1.28 3.80
CA ALA A 143 1.04 -0.06 4.49
C ALA A 143 -0.05 0.51 5.41
N THR A 144 0.37 1.10 6.53
CA THR A 144 -0.46 1.92 7.45
C THR A 144 -0.15 3.42 7.30
N GLU A 145 1.08 3.73 6.89
CA GLU A 145 1.54 5.10 6.64
C GLU A 145 2.42 5.13 5.39
N ILE A 146 2.36 6.25 4.66
CA ILE A 146 3.19 6.56 3.51
C ILE A 146 3.89 7.89 3.73
N LYS A 147 5.16 7.94 3.35
CA LYS A 147 6.00 9.13 3.45
C LYS A 147 6.72 9.35 2.12
N ILE A 148 6.62 10.56 1.59
CA ILE A 148 7.29 10.95 0.35
C ILE A 148 8.34 12.00 0.68
N THR A 149 9.60 11.74 0.31
CA THR A 149 10.72 12.67 0.46
C THR A 149 11.07 13.25 -0.90
N LEU A 150 11.17 14.58 -0.99
CA LEU A 150 11.66 15.27 -2.18
C LEU A 150 13.10 15.69 -1.91
N ASP A 151 14.05 14.96 -2.51
CA ASP A 151 15.44 14.93 -2.08
C ASP A 151 16.33 15.84 -2.92
N LYS A 152 16.09 15.91 -4.24
CA LYS A 152 16.86 16.76 -5.17
C LYS A 152 15.98 17.38 -6.25
N MET A 153 16.15 18.67 -6.49
CA MET A 153 15.44 19.39 -7.56
C MET A 153 16.09 19.15 -8.92
N ASN A 154 15.25 19.23 -9.96
CA ASN A 154 15.72 19.39 -11.32
C ASN A 154 16.10 20.85 -11.57
N THR A 155 17.15 21.06 -12.34
CA THR A 155 17.77 22.38 -12.53
C THR A 155 18.24 22.52 -13.97
N PHE A 156 18.04 23.68 -14.60
CA PHE A 156 18.58 23.95 -15.95
C PHE A 156 20.08 24.30 -15.95
N ARG A 157 20.76 24.17 -14.80
CA ARG A 157 22.17 24.56 -14.55
C ARG A 157 22.45 26.07 -14.68
N ASP A 158 21.40 26.88 -14.73
CA ASP A 158 21.42 28.35 -14.70
C ASP A 158 21.61 28.92 -13.28
N GLU A 159 21.42 28.09 -12.26
CA GLU A 159 21.76 28.35 -10.85
C GLU A 159 23.27 28.54 -10.60
N MET A 160 24.14 28.14 -11.53
CA MET A 160 25.60 28.37 -11.45
C MET A 160 25.99 29.85 -11.31
N TYR A 161 25.10 30.78 -11.66
CA TYR A 161 25.35 32.21 -11.51
C TYR A 161 24.98 32.76 -10.12
N GLY A 162 24.45 31.93 -9.21
CA GLY A 162 24.24 32.26 -7.79
C GLY A 162 23.27 33.42 -7.53
N LYS A 163 22.52 33.87 -8.54
CA LYS A 163 21.57 34.97 -8.39
C LYS A 163 20.40 34.50 -7.53
N GLN A 164 20.13 35.21 -6.45
CA GLN A 164 19.07 34.89 -5.50
C GLN A 164 17.67 34.83 -6.15
N SER A 165 17.45 35.60 -7.23
CA SER A 165 16.22 35.55 -8.03
C SER A 165 16.03 34.22 -8.79
N VAL A 166 17.11 33.53 -9.15
CA VAL A 166 17.09 32.21 -9.83
C VAL A 166 16.92 31.08 -8.79
N LEU A 167 17.51 31.22 -7.61
CA LEU A 167 17.32 30.24 -6.53
C LEU A 167 15.89 30.24 -5.99
N GLN A 168 15.18 31.37 -6.03
CA GLN A 168 13.77 31.47 -5.63
C GLN A 168 12.81 30.83 -6.64
N SER A 169 13.22 30.59 -7.89
CA SER A 169 12.37 29.90 -8.88
C SER A 169 12.36 28.38 -8.75
N TYR A 170 13.33 27.80 -8.02
CA TYR A 170 13.39 26.37 -7.77
C TYR A 170 12.75 26.03 -6.43
N PHE A 171 11.56 25.44 -6.50
CA PHE A 171 10.83 24.98 -5.33
C PHE A 171 10.09 23.68 -5.64
N PHE A 172 9.80 22.92 -4.59
CA PHE A 172 8.89 21.78 -4.68
C PHE A 172 7.47 22.24 -4.42
N ALA A 173 6.53 21.82 -5.28
CA ALA A 173 5.12 21.98 -5.02
C ALA A 173 4.34 20.77 -5.53
N ILE A 174 3.58 20.13 -4.63
CA ILE A 174 2.66 19.04 -4.94
C ILE A 174 1.25 19.63 -4.96
N SER A 175 0.49 19.40 -6.02
CA SER A 175 -0.92 19.79 -6.12
C SER A 175 -1.86 18.66 -5.74
N ASP A 176 -1.46 17.41 -5.96
CA ASP A 176 -2.28 16.26 -5.58
C ASP A 176 -1.44 15.03 -5.17
N LEU A 177 -1.98 14.26 -4.23
CA LEU A 177 -1.46 12.97 -3.81
C LEU A 177 -2.60 11.94 -3.75
N THR A 178 -2.64 11.05 -4.73
CA THR A 178 -3.61 9.97 -4.80
C THR A 178 -2.96 8.65 -4.40
N ILE A 179 -3.55 7.94 -3.43
CA ILE A 179 -3.11 6.62 -2.99
C ILE A 179 -4.25 5.63 -3.22
N GLY A 180 -4.04 4.70 -4.14
CA GLY A 180 -4.99 3.65 -4.49
C GLY A 180 -4.72 2.37 -3.72
N GLY A 181 -5.75 1.81 -3.10
CA GLY A 181 -5.63 0.57 -2.33
C GLY A 181 -6.94 0.07 -1.77
N ARG A 182 -6.88 -1.09 -1.10
CA ARG A 182 -8.05 -1.68 -0.42
C ARG A 182 -7.72 -1.99 1.03
N CYS A 183 -8.73 -1.90 1.89
CA CYS A 183 -8.59 -2.28 3.28
C CYS A 183 -8.01 -3.69 3.44
N ARG A 184 -7.06 -3.84 4.36
CA ARG A 184 -6.59 -5.16 4.76
C ARG A 184 -7.56 -5.73 5.79
N CYS A 185 -8.41 -6.67 5.35
CA CYS A 185 -9.29 -7.43 6.25
C CYS A 185 -9.06 -8.95 6.20
N ASN A 186 -7.92 -9.35 5.63
CA ASN A 186 -7.52 -10.76 5.48
C ASN A 186 -8.58 -11.67 4.82
N GLY A 187 -9.50 -11.08 4.02
CA GLY A 187 -10.60 -11.78 3.37
C GLY A 187 -11.74 -12.20 4.31
N HIS A 188 -11.81 -11.64 5.52
CA HIS A 188 -12.89 -11.87 6.48
C HIS A 188 -13.84 -10.69 6.65
N ALA A 189 -13.71 -9.63 5.86
CA ALA A 189 -14.72 -8.57 5.76
C ALA A 189 -14.88 -8.17 4.30
N PRO A 190 -16.09 -7.78 3.87
CA PRO A 190 -16.35 -7.25 2.54
C PRO A 190 -16.10 -5.74 2.45
N GLU A 191 -16.07 -5.04 3.58
CA GLU A 191 -15.93 -3.60 3.64
C GLU A 191 -15.26 -3.14 4.95
N CYS A 192 -15.11 -1.83 5.05
CA CYS A 192 -14.49 -1.13 6.16
C CYS A 192 -15.42 -0.03 6.64
N ILE A 193 -15.59 0.12 7.95
CA ILE A 193 -16.51 1.10 8.53
C ILE A 193 -15.75 2.04 9.47
N ASP A 194 -16.27 3.24 9.67
CA ASP A 194 -15.74 4.14 10.70
C ASP A 194 -16.04 3.54 12.09
N GLY A 195 -15.01 3.47 12.93
CA GLY A 195 -15.12 2.89 14.25
C GLY A 195 -14.01 3.36 15.18
N ILE A 196 -13.81 2.60 16.26
CA ILE A 196 -12.72 2.81 17.22
C ILE A 196 -11.77 1.63 17.10
N ASN A 197 -10.50 1.91 16.83
CA ASN A 197 -9.47 0.88 16.72
C ASN A 197 -9.02 0.36 18.09
N GLU A 198 -8.15 -0.65 18.11
CA GLU A 198 -7.61 -1.23 19.36
C GLU A 198 -6.83 -0.21 20.22
N ALA A 199 -6.39 0.91 19.64
CA ALA A 199 -5.74 2.01 20.37
C ALA A 199 -6.73 3.04 20.96
N GLY A 200 -8.03 2.85 20.79
CA GLY A 200 -9.06 3.76 21.29
C GLY A 200 -9.27 5.01 20.43
N GLU A 201 -8.73 5.04 19.22
CA GLU A 201 -8.81 6.19 18.32
C GLU A 201 -9.88 5.98 17.24
N ARG A 202 -10.50 7.08 16.79
CA ARG A 202 -11.37 7.06 15.61
C ARG A 202 -10.57 6.69 14.38
N ALA A 203 -10.89 5.56 13.77
CA ALA A 203 -10.23 5.06 12.58
C ALA A 203 -11.20 4.21 11.76
N LEU A 204 -10.84 3.99 10.50
CA LEU A 204 -11.50 2.98 9.70
C LEU A 204 -11.12 1.59 10.27
N ILE A 205 -12.08 0.68 10.39
CA ILE A 205 -11.89 -0.71 10.87
C ILE A 205 -12.62 -1.69 9.93
N CYS A 206 -12.24 -2.96 9.92
CA CYS A 206 -12.97 -3.96 9.15
C CYS A 206 -14.32 -4.30 9.81
N ASP A 207 -15.37 -4.47 9.02
CA ASP A 207 -16.61 -5.11 9.49
C ASP A 207 -16.45 -6.64 9.49
N CYS A 208 -15.77 -7.16 10.52
CA CYS A 208 -15.31 -8.54 10.54
C CYS A 208 -16.45 -9.58 10.61
N GLN A 209 -16.45 -10.47 9.62
CA GLN A 209 -17.27 -11.67 9.52
C GLN A 209 -16.47 -12.92 9.90
N HIS A 210 -16.99 -14.11 9.57
CA HIS A 210 -16.28 -15.39 9.77
C HIS A 210 -15.81 -15.65 11.21
N ASN A 211 -16.51 -15.09 12.19
CA ASN A 211 -16.17 -15.11 13.63
C ASN A 211 -14.76 -14.58 13.95
N THR A 212 -14.27 -13.66 13.12
CA THR A 212 -12.99 -12.96 13.32
C THR A 212 -13.19 -11.59 13.97
N GLU A 213 -12.14 -11.05 14.55
CA GLU A 213 -12.10 -9.72 15.17
C GLU A 213 -10.70 -9.09 15.07
N GLY A 214 -10.58 -7.86 15.58
CA GLY A 214 -9.40 -7.00 15.47
C GLY A 214 -9.50 -6.07 14.27
N ASP A 215 -8.67 -5.01 14.25
CA ASP A 215 -8.74 -3.95 13.25
C ASP A 215 -8.70 -4.47 11.80
N ASP A 216 -7.93 -5.55 11.55
CA ASP A 216 -7.72 -6.19 10.24
C ASP A 216 -8.35 -7.60 10.15
N CYS A 217 -9.23 -7.99 11.08
CA CYS A 217 -9.75 -9.36 11.22
C CYS A 217 -8.64 -10.43 11.38
N GLN A 218 -7.62 -10.11 12.16
CA GLN A 218 -6.38 -10.89 12.29
C GLN A 218 -6.42 -11.99 13.38
N ARG A 219 -7.54 -12.12 14.10
CA ARG A 219 -7.71 -13.13 15.16
C ARG A 219 -9.16 -13.62 15.24
N CYS A 220 -9.36 -14.74 15.90
CA CYS A 220 -10.69 -15.28 16.18
C CYS A 220 -11.31 -14.64 17.41
N LYS A 221 -12.63 -14.39 17.36
CA LYS A 221 -13.44 -13.94 18.50
C LYS A 221 -13.28 -14.88 19.69
N PRO A 222 -13.51 -14.40 20.94
CA PRO A 222 -13.59 -15.28 22.10
C PRO A 222 -14.62 -16.38 21.83
N PHE A 223 -14.36 -17.59 22.32
CA PHE A 223 -15.14 -18.81 22.07
C PHE A 223 -15.06 -19.41 20.66
N TYR A 224 -14.45 -18.75 19.67
CA TYR A 224 -14.29 -19.27 18.30
C TYR A 224 -12.86 -19.73 17.98
N GLN A 225 -12.17 -20.31 18.97
CA GLN A 225 -10.75 -20.65 18.89
C GLN A 225 -10.50 -22.17 18.89
N ASP A 226 -11.43 -22.96 18.34
CA ASP A 226 -11.27 -24.42 18.24
C ASP A 226 -10.20 -24.84 17.21
N ALA A 227 -9.86 -23.93 16.30
CA ALA A 227 -8.71 -24.04 15.41
C ALA A 227 -7.92 -22.72 15.38
N PRO A 228 -6.61 -22.77 15.04
CA PRO A 228 -5.82 -21.56 14.81
C PRO A 228 -6.42 -20.69 13.70
N TRP A 229 -6.38 -19.36 13.88
CA TRP A 229 -6.81 -18.40 12.87
C TRP A 229 -6.03 -18.58 11.56
N ARG A 230 -6.71 -18.42 10.42
CA ARG A 230 -6.10 -18.44 9.09
C ARG A 230 -6.78 -17.43 8.19
N ARG A 231 -5.98 -16.70 7.41
CA ARG A 231 -6.44 -15.80 6.35
C ARG A 231 -7.25 -16.58 5.31
N ALA A 232 -8.35 -15.99 4.82
CA ALA A 232 -9.10 -16.52 3.68
C ALA A 232 -8.28 -16.55 2.37
N SER A 233 -8.52 -17.55 1.54
CA SER A 233 -7.89 -17.69 0.22
C SER A 233 -8.87 -18.24 -0.82
N ALA A 234 -8.47 -18.37 -2.08
CA ALA A 234 -9.27 -19.07 -3.11
C ALA A 234 -9.64 -20.50 -2.71
N LEU A 235 -8.82 -21.15 -1.88
CA LEU A 235 -9.09 -22.51 -1.40
C LEU A 235 -10.20 -22.55 -0.33
N GLY A 236 -10.58 -21.42 0.27
CA GLY A 236 -11.63 -21.36 1.28
C GLY A 236 -11.61 -20.11 2.15
N SER A 237 -12.75 -19.80 2.77
CA SER A 237 -12.94 -18.64 3.65
C SER A 237 -12.38 -18.80 5.07
N TYR A 238 -12.12 -20.05 5.49
CA TYR A 238 -11.54 -20.43 6.78
C TYR A 238 -12.15 -19.68 7.99
N PRO A 239 -13.46 -19.82 8.26
CA PRO A 239 -14.07 -19.18 9.41
C PRO A 239 -13.61 -19.80 10.73
N CYS A 240 -13.52 -18.96 11.76
CA CYS A 240 -13.18 -19.36 13.12
C CYS A 240 -14.28 -20.23 13.73
N GLN A 241 -13.89 -21.33 14.37
CA GLN A 241 -14.76 -22.42 14.81
C GLN A 241 -15.07 -22.35 16.31
N PRO A 242 -16.33 -22.55 16.73
CA PRO A 242 -16.72 -22.50 18.13
C PRO A 242 -16.10 -23.63 18.94
N LYS A 243 -15.61 -23.32 20.14
CA LYS A 243 -15.18 -24.32 21.12
C LYS A 243 -16.42 -24.97 21.75
N PHE A 244 -16.77 -26.17 21.32
CA PHE A 244 -17.78 -26.95 22.04
C PHE A 244 -17.17 -27.45 23.35
N ARG A 245 -17.69 -26.98 24.50
CA ARG A 245 -17.46 -27.69 25.75
C ARG A 245 -18.24 -29.00 25.66
N THR A 246 -17.56 -30.10 25.37
CA THR A 246 -18.14 -31.41 25.61
C THR A 246 -18.30 -31.55 27.13
N THR A 247 -19.46 -31.16 27.67
CA THR A 247 -19.90 -31.71 28.94
C THR A 247 -20.18 -33.18 28.64
N VAL A 248 -19.18 -34.04 28.84
CA VAL A 248 -19.41 -35.47 28.95
C VAL A 248 -20.33 -35.62 30.16
N PHE A 249 -21.63 -35.75 29.92
CA PHE A 249 -22.53 -36.32 30.91
C PHE A 249 -22.06 -37.77 31.07
N VAL A 250 -21.16 -37.99 32.03
CA VAL A 250 -20.99 -39.33 32.58
C VAL A 250 -22.32 -39.61 33.27
N LEU A 251 -23.22 -40.29 32.54
CA LEU A 251 -24.33 -41.00 33.15
C LEU A 251 -23.68 -42.00 34.11
N ALA A 252 -23.59 -41.62 35.38
CA ALA A 252 -23.36 -42.57 36.44
C ALA A 252 -24.55 -43.52 36.40
N ILE A 253 -24.32 -44.71 35.83
CA ILE A 253 -25.22 -45.83 35.98
C ILE A 253 -25.07 -46.24 37.44
N ALA A 254 -26.05 -45.89 38.26
CA ALA A 254 -26.14 -46.40 39.62
C ALA A 254 -26.58 -47.87 39.52
N GLU A 255 -25.74 -48.77 40.05
CA GLU A 255 -26.12 -50.15 40.41
C GLU A 255 -26.93 -50.16 41.71
#